data_AF-A0A9P6THF4-F1
#
_entry.id   AF-A0A9P6THF4-F1
#
_cell.length_a   1.000
_cell.length_b   1.000
_cell.length_c   1.000
_cell.angle_alpha   90.00
_cell.angle_beta   90.00
_cell.angle_gamma   90.00
#
_symmetry.space_group_name_H-M   'P 1'
#
loop_
_entity.id
_entity.type
_entity.pdbx_description
1 polymer ?
#
loop_
_entity_poly.entity_id
_entity_poly.type
_entity_poly.pdbx_seq_one_letter_code
_entity_poly.pdbx_strand_id
1 'polypeptide(L)'
;MHNDFVPDFLRALDKFGIKPLEGFNPQSPSNLRDPKYADLPADERELRASEHHNLRMLRALNFMRFPVRYSVARQFATLGWIT
;
A
#
# COMPACT_ATOMS: atom_id res chain seq x y z
N MET A 1 -7.17 3.57 -8.91
CA MET A 1 -8.31 3.32 -9.81
C MET A 1 -9.31 4.42 -9.59
N HIS A 2 -10.01 4.88 -10.63
CA HIS A 2 -11.26 5.58 -10.37
C HIS A 2 -12.21 4.58 -9.69
N ASN A 3 -12.88 4.98 -8.61
CA ASN A 3 -13.74 4.06 -7.85
C ASN A 3 -14.83 3.42 -8.73
N ASP A 4 -15.20 4.09 -9.83
CA ASP A 4 -16.15 3.61 -10.83
C ASP A 4 -15.71 2.33 -11.55
N PHE A 5 -14.41 2.03 -11.63
CA PHE A 5 -13.91 0.80 -12.27
C PHE A 5 -13.86 -0.41 -11.34
N VAL A 6 -14.12 -0.21 -10.04
CA VAL A 6 -14.09 -1.30 -9.06
C VAL A 6 -15.05 -2.44 -9.44
N PRO A 7 -16.32 -2.19 -9.82
CA PRO A 7 -17.25 -3.27 -10.20
C PRO A 7 -16.78 -4.09 -11.41
N ASP A 8 -16.26 -3.42 -12.44
CA ASP A 8 -15.79 -4.09 -13.65
C ASP A 8 -14.52 -4.91 -13.39
N PHE A 9 -13.62 -4.40 -12.57
CA PHE A 9 -12.43 -5.12 -12.14
C PHE A 9 -12.78 -6.36 -11.31
N LEU A 10 -13.69 -6.23 -10.34
CA LEU A 10 -14.15 -7.36 -9.53
C LEU A 10 -14.81 -8.44 -10.39
N ARG A 11 -15.64 -8.05 -11.38
CA ARG A 11 -16.25 -9.00 -12.33
C ARG A 11 -15.19 -9.71 -13.18
N ALA A 12 -14.14 -9.00 -13.60
CA ALA A 12 -13.04 -9.61 -14.34
C ALA A 12 -12.27 -10.62 -13.48
N LEU A 13 -12.00 -10.31 -12.21
CA LEU A 13 -11.35 -11.25 -11.29
C LEU A 13 -12.20 -12.51 -11.05
N ASP A 14 -13.51 -12.33 -10.84
CA ASP A 14 -14.46 -13.43 -10.61
C ASP A 14 -14.55 -14.38 -11.82
N LYS A 15 -14.50 -13.84 -13.05
CA LYS A 15 -14.42 -14.64 -14.28
C LYS A 15 -13.26 -15.64 -14.28
N PHE A 16 -12.15 -15.31 -13.62
CA PHE A 16 -10.98 -16.17 -13.47
C PHE A 16 -10.94 -16.93 -12.13
N GLY A 17 -12.01 -16.85 -11.33
CA GLY A 17 -12.07 -17.46 -10.00
C GLY A 17 -11.12 -16.82 -8.97
N ILE A 18 -10.63 -15.61 -9.23
CA ILE A 18 -9.70 -14.91 -8.35
C ILE A 18 -10.50 -14.14 -7.31
N LYS A 19 -10.33 -14.50 -6.04
CA LYS A 19 -10.94 -13.78 -4.92
C LYS A 19 -10.08 -12.59 -4.50
N PRO A 20 -10.63 -11.37 -4.40
CA PRO A 20 -9.91 -10.23 -3.85
C PRO A 20 -9.47 -10.49 -2.40
N LEU A 21 -8.29 -9.98 -2.05
CA LEU A 21 -7.85 -9.92 -0.66
C LEU A 21 -8.49 -8.70 0.01
N GLU A 22 -9.56 -8.95 0.75
CA GLU A 22 -10.24 -7.92 1.54
C GLU A 22 -9.40 -7.49 2.75
N GLY A 23 -9.46 -6.21 3.10
CA GLY A 23 -8.79 -5.67 4.29
C GLY A 23 -7.26 -5.68 4.25
N PHE A 24 -6.66 -5.69 3.06
CA PHE A 24 -5.21 -5.62 2.93
C PHE A 24 -4.65 -4.33 3.55
N ASN A 25 -3.91 -4.49 4.65
CA ASN A 25 -3.16 -3.40 5.28
C ASN A 25 -1.67 -3.51 4.89
N PRO A 26 -1.10 -2.58 4.11
CA PRO A 26 0.30 -2.63 3.72
C PRO A 26 1.28 -2.49 4.88
N GLN A 27 0.88 -1.88 6.00
CA GLN A 27 1.70 -1.65 7.19
C GLN A 27 1.65 -2.83 8.18
N SER A 28 0.88 -3.87 7.88
CA SER A 28 0.76 -5.02 8.77
C SER A 28 2.12 -5.71 9.01
N PRO A 29 2.48 -6.02 10.27
CA PRO A 29 3.75 -6.68 10.59
C PRO A 29 3.88 -8.06 9.93
N SER A 30 2.77 -8.73 9.61
CA SER A 30 2.76 -10.02 8.91
C SER A 30 3.21 -9.94 7.44
N ASN A 31 3.21 -8.75 6.84
CA ASN A 31 3.71 -8.54 5.48
C ASN A 31 5.23 -8.52 5.42
N LEU A 32 5.90 -8.27 6.54
CA LEU A 32 7.35 -8.18 6.62
C LEU A 32 7.94 -9.58 6.80
N ARG A 33 8.28 -10.24 5.68
CA ARG A 33 8.77 -11.64 5.63
C ARG A 33 10.28 -11.78 5.50
N ASP A 34 11.02 -10.67 5.52
CA ASP A 34 12.49 -10.72 5.50
C ASP A 34 13.00 -11.35 6.81
N PRO A 35 13.83 -12.41 6.74
CA PRO A 35 14.38 -13.08 7.93
C PRO A 35 15.06 -12.13 8.91
N LYS A 36 15.62 -11.00 8.45
CA LYS A 36 16.21 -9.96 9.30
C LYS A 36 15.26 -9.43 10.37
N TYR A 37 13.95 -9.46 10.12
CA TYR A 37 12.92 -8.96 11.03
C TYR A 37 12.13 -10.07 11.74
N ALA A 38 12.52 -11.34 11.57
CA ALA A 38 11.78 -12.47 12.12
C ALA A 38 11.73 -12.44 13.66
N ASP A 39 12.85 -12.05 14.28
CA ASP A 39 13.02 -12.03 15.74
C ASP A 39 12.57 -10.73 16.40
N LEU A 40 12.13 -9.73 15.61
CA LEU A 40 11.66 -8.46 16.15
C LEU A 40 10.26 -8.60 16.76
N PRO A 41 9.96 -7.84 17.83
CA PRO A 41 8.62 -7.78 18.40
C PRO A 41 7.62 -7.20 17.39
N ALA A 42 6.34 -7.53 17.55
CA ALA A 42 5.28 -7.14 16.60
C ALA A 42 5.23 -5.61 16.37
N ASP A 43 5.36 -4.82 17.43
CA ASP A 43 5.31 -3.35 17.37
C ASP A 43 6.47 -2.78 16.56
N GLU A 44 7.69 -3.32 16.75
CA GLU A 44 8.84 -2.92 15.94
C GLU A 44 8.70 -3.35 14.48
N ARG A 45 8.12 -4.53 14.22
CA ARG A 45 7.84 -4.98 12.86
C ARG A 45 6.82 -4.11 12.15
N GLU A 46 5.79 -3.64 12.86
CA GLU A 46 4.80 -2.70 12.34
C GLU A 46 5.42 -1.34 12.03
N LEU A 47 6.29 -0.85 12.91
CA LEU A 47 7.07 0.36 12.66
C LEU A 47 7.93 0.21 11.39
N ARG A 48 8.67 -0.90 11.27
CA ARG A 48 9.48 -1.18 10.06
C ARG A 48 8.63 -1.28 8.80
N ALA A 49 7.48 -1.96 8.87
CA ALA A 49 6.56 -2.06 7.74
C ALA A 49 6.05 -0.67 7.31
N SER A 50 5.75 0.19 8.29
CA SER A 50 5.36 1.59 8.05
C SER A 50 6.47 2.42 7.42
N GLU A 51 7.71 2.33 7.91
CA GLU A 51 8.88 2.99 7.32
C GLU A 51 9.08 2.57 5.85
N HIS A 52 9.05 1.26 5.58
CA HIS A 52 9.17 0.73 4.22
C HIS A 52 8.05 1.20 3.31
N HIS A 53 6.82 1.24 3.82
CA HIS A 53 5.66 1.73 3.08
C HIS A 53 5.80 3.21 2.73
N ASN A 54 6.18 4.04 3.69
CA ASN A 54 6.44 5.46 3.50
C ASN A 54 7.51 5.71 2.43
N LEU A 55 8.67 5.05 2.56
CA LEU A 55 9.75 5.14 1.56
C LEU A 55 9.29 4.74 0.16
N ARG A 56 8.46 3.69 0.06
CA ARG A 56 7.88 3.26 -1.21
C ARG A 56 6.93 4.30 -1.79
N MET A 57 6.10 4.95 -0.98
CA MET A 57 5.19 6.01 -1.42
C MET A 57 5.95 7.26 -1.87
N LEU A 58 6.97 7.70 -1.14
CA LEU A 58 7.84 8.80 -1.55
C LEU A 58 8.55 8.51 -2.88
N ARG A 59 9.08 7.29 -3.05
CA ARG A 59 9.64 6.84 -4.34
C ARG A 59 8.60 6.87 -5.46
N ALA A 60 7.39 6.38 -5.21
CA ALA A 60 6.32 6.41 -6.20
C ALA A 60 6.01 7.84 -6.65
N LEU A 61 5.93 8.80 -5.73
CA LEU A 61 5.74 10.21 -6.05
C LEU A 61 6.86 10.75 -6.95
N ASN A 62 8.12 10.36 -6.70
CA ASN A 62 9.26 10.77 -7.52
C ASN A 62 9.17 10.30 -8.98
N PHE A 63 8.49 9.18 -9.25
CA PHE A 63 8.26 8.70 -10.62
C PHE A 63 7.00 9.28 -11.28
N MET A 64 6.13 9.96 -10.53
CA MET A 64 4.92 10.58 -11.08
C MET A 64 5.21 11.91 -11.76
N ARG A 65 4.43 12.21 -12.80
CA ARG A 65 4.45 13.50 -13.50
C ARG A 65 3.92 14.60 -12.58
N PHE A 66 4.49 15.79 -12.72
CA PHE A 66 4.19 16.97 -11.89
C PHE A 66 2.69 17.27 -11.70
N PRO A 67 1.82 17.22 -12.75
CA PRO A 67 0.41 17.58 -12.59
C PRO A 67 -0.35 16.66 -11.62
N VAL A 68 0.05 15.39 -11.53
CA VAL A 68 -0.65 14.37 -10.74
C VAL A 68 -0.01 14.21 -9.36
N ARG A 69 1.31 14.45 -9.26
CA ARG A 69 2.10 14.23 -8.04
C ARG A 69 1.50 14.87 -6.79
N TYR A 70 1.09 16.14 -6.86
CA TYR A 70 0.58 16.86 -5.67
C TYR A 70 -0.74 16.29 -5.15
N SER A 71 -1.67 15.98 -6.05
CA SER A 71 -2.96 15.38 -5.68
C SER A 71 -2.77 14.03 -4.99
N VAL A 72 -1.86 13.21 -5.50
CA VAL A 72 -1.55 11.90 -4.94
C VAL A 72 -0.78 12.03 -3.62
N ALA A 73 0.17 12.95 -3.52
CA ALA A 73 0.89 13.21 -2.28
C ALA A 73 -0.06 13.62 -1.15
N ARG A 74 -1.03 14.50 -1.43
CA ARG A 74 -2.06 14.88 -0.47
C ARG A 74 -2.90 13.69 -0.03
N GLN A 75 -3.28 12.81 -0.96
CA GLN A 75 -4.02 11.60 -0.62
C GLN A 75 -3.19 10.67 0.27
N PHE A 76 -1.91 10.45 -0.05
CA PHE A 76 -1.02 9.63 0.77
C PHE A 76 -0.85 10.19 2.18
N ALA A 77 -0.73 11.51 2.32
CA ALA A 77 -0.66 12.15 3.63
C ALA A 77 -1.98 12.00 4.41
N THR A 78 -3.13 12.13 3.74
CA THR A 78 -4.46 11.93 4.35
C THR A 78 -4.65 10.51 4.86
N LEU A 79 -4.07 9.53 4.16
CA LEU A 79 -4.07 8.11 4.55
C LEU A 79 -2.99 7.77 5.59
N GLY A 80 -2.15 8.73 6.00
CA GLY A 80 -1.05 8.52 6.94
C GLY A 80 0.12 7.70 6.37
N TRP A 81 0.21 7.56 5.05
CA TRP A 81 1.25 6.76 4.39
C TRP A 81 2.57 7.48 4.23
N ILE A 82 2.53 8.82 4.17
CA ILE A 82 3.70 9.69 4.19
C ILE A 82 3.53 10.69 5.33
N THR A 83 4.66 11.14 5.87
CA THR A 83 4.74 12.08 6.99
C THR A 83 5.60 13.27 6.57
#